data_AF-V6TMM5-F1
#
_entry.id   AF-V6TMM5-F1
#
_cell.length_a   1.000
_cell.length_b   1.000
_cell.length_c   1.000
_cell.angle_alpha   90.00
_cell.angle_beta   90.00
_cell.angle_gamma   90.00
#
_symmetry.space_group_name_H-M   'P 1'
#
loop_
_entity.id
_entity.type
_entity.pdbx_description
1 polymer ?
#
loop_
_entity_poly.entity_id
_entity_poly.type
_entity_poly.pdbx_seq_one_letter_code
_entity_poly.pdbx_strand_id
1 'polypeptide(L)'
;MCSGGFFLFRGGCYSTKSASGSEICTAAEGGKCTTCKTEGSYIFQNKAATVTLGNECILCSDTTNRDGYKGVANCQMCTAPSATGAAACSVCQEGYYEDDKGACQKCDQTCATCENAANTCTSCPEGKYLKDSQCVEANQCTGTNYPDKQSGECKACSEIAGCNTCVYNDNLGGPICSTCSGSNMVKREIDGTATCVAEAQCAVASQPGTHFLNKDNNGCILCSNADDTTQGNQGVANCKTCQKAADNQNLTCSACLDGYFYDSGSSTCKNCAANCATCTSNQIDTCTACLPGYFLKTDGSNKECVPCDNVDKGGREGCSACSNNPTFKCADCRANYRKQPNGDASDDYTCTKTCEDDSACGGTAGSCKAAVLDDKGVFHYYCSQCADNSQYPIDGICKDDKAGNTCKDGVCTSCTTGYFLYMGGLLQYRQRPRQPHVHRRSKWHMHCCSQQQVLPGPGGNQD
;
A
#
# COMPACT_ATOMS: atom_id res chain seq x y z
N MET A 1 -14.94 -29.96 -36.57
CA MET A 1 -13.48 -29.73 -36.54
C MET A 1 -13.23 -28.24 -36.44
N CYS A 2 -12.23 -27.79 -35.68
CA CYS A 2 -11.85 -26.38 -35.63
C CYS A 2 -11.32 -25.95 -37.02
N SER A 3 -11.71 -24.77 -37.51
CA SER A 3 -11.34 -24.28 -38.85
C SER A 3 -10.83 -22.84 -38.81
N GLY A 4 -10.10 -22.42 -39.83
CA GLY A 4 -9.49 -21.09 -39.89
C GLY A 4 -8.36 -20.92 -38.87
N GLY A 5 -8.26 -19.75 -38.24
CA GLY A 5 -7.23 -19.45 -37.22
C GLY A 5 -7.50 -20.03 -35.82
N PHE A 6 -8.23 -21.15 -35.76
CA PHE A 6 -8.57 -21.85 -34.51
C PHE A 6 -7.91 -23.24 -34.48
N PHE A 7 -7.51 -23.68 -33.29
CA PHE A 7 -6.92 -24.99 -33.04
C PHE A 7 -7.68 -25.75 -31.95
N LEU A 8 -7.68 -27.08 -32.02
CA LEU A 8 -8.24 -27.94 -30.98
C LEU A 8 -7.24 -28.06 -29.83
N PHE A 9 -7.74 -27.98 -28.60
CA PHE A 9 -6.95 -28.25 -27.40
C PHE A 9 -7.88 -28.74 -26.29
N ARG A 10 -7.61 -29.91 -25.70
CA ARG A 10 -8.43 -30.53 -24.63
C ARG A 10 -9.95 -30.54 -24.90
N GLY A 11 -10.35 -30.76 -26.16
CA GLY A 11 -11.75 -30.85 -26.57
C GLY A 11 -12.43 -29.53 -26.93
N GLY A 12 -11.75 -28.38 -26.77
CA GLY A 12 -12.26 -27.05 -27.16
C GLY A 12 -11.48 -26.45 -28.34
N CYS A 13 -12.12 -25.56 -29.10
CA CYS A 13 -11.45 -24.77 -30.15
C CYS A 13 -11.01 -23.41 -29.61
N TYR A 14 -9.73 -23.07 -29.77
CA TYR A 14 -9.12 -21.82 -29.27
C TYR A 14 -8.51 -21.03 -30.42
N SER A 15 -8.47 -19.70 -30.32
CA SER A 15 -7.83 -18.83 -31.31
C SER A 15 -6.48 -18.31 -30.80
N THR A 16 -5.45 -18.31 -31.65
CA THR A 16 -4.13 -17.73 -31.36
C THR A 16 -4.18 -16.21 -31.10
N LYS A 17 -5.29 -15.54 -31.42
CA LYS A 17 -5.51 -14.11 -31.18
C LYS A 17 -6.25 -13.81 -29.87
N SER A 18 -6.83 -14.83 -29.25
CA SER A 18 -7.54 -14.69 -27.97
C SER A 18 -6.57 -14.79 -26.80
N ALA A 19 -6.81 -14.06 -25.71
CA ALA A 19 -5.94 -14.08 -24.53
C ALA A 19 -5.68 -15.48 -23.99
N SER A 20 -6.67 -16.38 -23.98
CA SER A 20 -6.48 -17.76 -23.53
C SER A 20 -5.79 -18.66 -24.57
N GLY A 21 -6.01 -18.41 -25.86
CA GLY A 21 -5.43 -19.25 -26.91
C GLY A 21 -4.01 -18.85 -27.30
N SER A 22 -3.66 -17.56 -27.21
CA SER A 22 -2.30 -17.06 -27.44
C SER A 22 -1.28 -17.56 -26.41
N GLU A 23 -1.76 -17.88 -25.21
CA GLU A 23 -0.98 -18.54 -24.14
C GLU A 23 -0.73 -20.02 -24.44
N ILE A 24 -1.54 -20.66 -25.28
CA ILE A 24 -1.34 -22.07 -25.63
C ILE A 24 -0.50 -22.18 -26.90
N CYS A 25 -0.78 -21.32 -27.87
CA CYS A 25 -0.37 -21.50 -29.26
C CYS A 25 -0.04 -20.16 -29.93
N THR A 26 1.12 -20.08 -30.57
CA THR A 26 1.54 -18.90 -31.35
C THR A 26 1.20 -19.04 -32.84
N ALA A 27 1.07 -20.27 -33.36
CA ALA A 27 0.72 -20.53 -34.75
C ALA A 27 -0.22 -21.74 -34.88
N ALA A 28 -1.30 -21.60 -35.65
CA ALA A 28 -2.30 -22.64 -35.84
C ALA A 28 -2.72 -22.78 -37.30
N GLU A 29 -2.92 -24.02 -37.76
CA GLU A 29 -3.33 -24.35 -39.12
C GLU A 29 -4.13 -25.65 -39.15
N GLY A 30 -5.19 -25.70 -39.98
CA GLY A 30 -5.97 -26.93 -40.18
C GLY A 30 -6.61 -27.51 -38.91
N GLY A 31 -6.93 -26.64 -37.94
CA GLY A 31 -7.46 -27.06 -36.64
C GLY A 31 -6.39 -27.53 -35.63
N LYS A 32 -5.10 -27.45 -35.97
CA LYS A 32 -3.96 -27.87 -35.13
C LYS A 32 -3.19 -26.67 -34.61
N CYS A 33 -2.58 -26.80 -33.43
CA CYS A 33 -1.53 -25.88 -33.03
C CYS A 33 -0.19 -26.34 -33.61
N THR A 34 0.39 -25.57 -34.52
CA THR A 34 1.68 -25.90 -35.16
C THR A 34 2.87 -25.39 -34.36
N THR A 35 2.68 -24.42 -33.46
CA THR A 35 3.73 -23.95 -32.55
C THR A 35 3.13 -23.58 -31.20
N CYS A 36 3.45 -24.35 -30.17
CA CYS A 36 3.05 -24.06 -28.79
C CYS A 36 3.80 -22.85 -28.23
N LYS A 37 3.16 -22.08 -27.33
CA LYS A 37 3.78 -20.93 -26.65
C LYS A 37 4.68 -21.40 -25.50
N THR A 38 5.86 -21.95 -25.82
CA THR A 38 6.74 -22.58 -24.81
C THR A 38 7.59 -21.60 -23.99
N GLU A 39 7.57 -20.29 -24.29
CA GLU A 39 8.36 -19.27 -23.58
C GLU A 39 8.07 -19.19 -22.08
N GLY A 40 6.84 -19.49 -21.66
CA GLY A 40 6.45 -19.50 -20.24
C GLY A 40 6.72 -20.82 -19.52
N SER A 41 7.25 -21.84 -20.21
CA SER A 41 7.56 -23.18 -19.69
C SER A 41 6.42 -23.95 -19.00
N TYR A 42 5.18 -23.46 -19.01
CA TYR A 42 4.00 -24.16 -18.46
C TYR A 42 3.34 -25.10 -19.48
N ILE A 43 3.76 -25.02 -20.73
CA ILE A 43 3.29 -25.85 -21.84
C ILE A 43 4.47 -26.23 -22.73
N PHE A 44 4.43 -27.45 -23.27
CA PHE A 44 5.45 -27.93 -24.20
C PHE A 44 4.84 -28.54 -25.46
N GLN A 45 5.62 -28.53 -26.54
CA GLN A 45 5.25 -29.15 -27.82
C GLN A 45 5.36 -30.68 -27.73
N ASN A 46 4.31 -31.39 -28.12
CA ASN A 46 4.33 -32.83 -28.28
C ASN A 46 5.25 -33.25 -29.42
N LYS A 47 6.18 -34.17 -29.17
CA LYS A 47 7.20 -34.64 -30.13
C LYS A 47 6.88 -36.02 -30.73
N ALA A 48 5.66 -36.52 -30.57
CA ALA A 48 5.25 -37.79 -31.18
C ALA A 48 5.38 -37.75 -32.71
N ALA A 49 5.78 -38.88 -33.31
CA ALA A 49 5.90 -39.02 -34.76
C ALA A 49 4.55 -38.86 -35.49
N THR A 50 3.45 -39.19 -34.81
CA THR A 50 2.09 -38.94 -35.26
C THR A 50 1.30 -38.40 -34.07
N VAL A 51 0.87 -37.14 -34.18
CA VAL A 51 0.14 -36.45 -33.11
C VAL A 51 -1.36 -36.52 -33.39
N THR A 52 -2.12 -37.02 -32.42
CA THR A 52 -3.58 -37.00 -32.48
C THR A 52 -4.06 -35.55 -32.43
N LEU A 53 -4.99 -35.17 -33.32
CA LEU A 53 -5.51 -33.81 -33.39
C LEU A 53 -5.97 -33.32 -32.01
N GLY A 54 -5.41 -32.19 -31.54
CA GLY A 54 -5.67 -31.61 -30.23
C GLY A 54 -4.67 -31.98 -29.13
N ASN A 55 -3.69 -32.83 -29.42
CA ASN A 55 -2.60 -33.22 -28.52
C ASN A 55 -1.27 -32.50 -28.84
N GLU A 56 -1.27 -31.49 -29.72
CA GLU A 56 -0.04 -30.83 -30.19
C GLU A 56 0.70 -30.11 -29.07
N CYS A 57 -0.03 -29.52 -28.12
CA CYS A 57 0.52 -28.87 -26.94
C CYS A 57 0.08 -29.60 -25.69
N ILE A 58 0.98 -29.75 -24.72
CA ILE A 58 0.73 -30.47 -23.47
C ILE A 58 1.11 -29.56 -22.31
N LEU A 59 0.17 -29.33 -21.39
CA LEU A 59 0.43 -28.59 -20.16
C LEU A 59 1.37 -29.40 -19.27
N CYS A 60 2.25 -28.71 -18.56
CA CYS A 60 3.15 -29.36 -17.62
C CYS A 60 2.43 -30.16 -16.53
N SER A 61 1.19 -29.79 -16.20
CA SER A 61 0.32 -30.50 -15.24
C SER A 61 -0.57 -31.59 -15.85
N ASP A 62 -0.63 -31.75 -17.19
CA ASP A 62 -1.51 -32.74 -17.82
C ASP A 62 -0.90 -34.15 -17.74
N THR A 63 -1.34 -34.95 -16.77
CA THR A 63 -0.87 -36.33 -16.58
C THR A 63 -1.49 -37.34 -17.55
N THR A 64 -2.43 -36.89 -18.40
CA THR A 64 -3.03 -37.73 -19.44
C THR A 64 -1.98 -38.09 -20.48
N ASN A 65 -1.90 -39.36 -20.87
CA ASN A 65 -1.03 -39.77 -21.96
C ASN A 65 -1.56 -39.21 -23.30
N ARG A 66 -0.73 -38.41 -23.97
CA ARG A 66 -0.99 -37.72 -25.23
C ARG A 66 0.03 -38.22 -26.27
N ASP A 67 -0.29 -39.32 -26.94
CA ASP A 67 0.58 -39.94 -27.96
C ASP A 67 1.97 -40.33 -27.42
N GLY A 68 2.03 -40.80 -26.17
CA GLY A 68 3.26 -41.21 -25.50
C GLY A 68 3.91 -40.13 -24.62
N TYR A 69 3.41 -38.89 -24.67
CA TYR A 69 3.92 -37.76 -23.90
C TYR A 69 2.92 -37.34 -22.83
N LYS A 70 3.42 -36.86 -21.69
CA LYS A 70 2.57 -36.31 -20.61
C LYS A 70 3.35 -35.33 -19.75
N GLY A 71 2.63 -34.52 -18.97
CA GLY A 71 3.17 -33.73 -17.88
C GLY A 71 3.33 -34.53 -16.58
N VAL A 72 3.56 -33.80 -15.49
CA VAL A 72 3.72 -34.28 -14.11
C VAL A 72 2.62 -33.66 -13.25
N ALA A 73 2.00 -34.45 -12.36
CA ALA A 73 0.93 -33.96 -11.50
C ALA A 73 1.40 -32.73 -10.69
N ASN A 74 0.56 -31.70 -10.61
CA ASN A 74 0.81 -30.45 -9.87
C ASN A 74 2.08 -29.69 -10.31
N CYS A 75 2.55 -29.90 -11.55
CA CYS A 75 3.69 -29.20 -12.09
C CYS A 75 3.28 -27.92 -12.83
N GLN A 76 3.86 -26.79 -12.44
CA GLN A 76 3.59 -25.47 -13.04
C GLN A 76 4.49 -25.20 -14.24
N MET A 77 5.78 -25.51 -14.12
CA MET A 77 6.75 -25.36 -15.21
C MET A 77 7.52 -26.64 -15.42
N CYS A 78 7.82 -26.98 -16.67
CA CYS A 78 8.50 -28.21 -17.02
C CYS A 78 9.36 -28.06 -18.27
N THR A 79 10.30 -28.98 -18.41
CA THR A 79 11.08 -29.19 -19.63
C THR A 79 10.54 -30.39 -20.38
N ALA A 80 10.28 -30.20 -21.68
CA ALA A 80 9.79 -31.26 -22.57
C ALA A 80 10.74 -32.48 -22.54
N PRO A 81 10.21 -33.71 -22.51
CA PRO A 81 11.08 -34.89 -22.48
C PRO A 81 11.77 -35.11 -23.83
N SER A 82 12.98 -35.66 -23.79
CA SER A 82 13.77 -35.98 -24.99
C SER A 82 13.27 -37.21 -25.76
N ALA A 83 12.47 -38.05 -25.10
CA ALA A 83 11.83 -39.23 -25.65
C ALA A 83 10.40 -39.37 -25.09
N THR A 84 9.66 -40.38 -25.54
CA THR A 84 8.37 -40.78 -24.97
C THR A 84 8.46 -40.85 -23.45
N GLY A 85 7.58 -40.15 -22.74
CA GLY A 85 7.63 -40.08 -21.28
C GLY A 85 6.98 -38.83 -20.70
N ALA A 86 7.17 -38.66 -19.39
CA ALA A 86 6.75 -37.48 -18.67
C ALA A 86 7.78 -36.35 -18.86
N ALA A 87 7.31 -35.11 -18.96
CA ALA A 87 8.15 -33.92 -18.84
C ALA A 87 8.90 -33.90 -17.51
N ALA A 88 10.07 -33.24 -17.47
CA ALA A 88 10.79 -33.01 -16.22
C ALA A 88 10.23 -31.74 -15.57
N CYS A 89 9.67 -31.85 -14.36
CA CYS A 89 9.18 -30.67 -13.65
C CYS A 89 10.35 -29.78 -13.23
N SER A 90 10.15 -28.46 -13.22
CA SER A 90 11.14 -27.48 -12.73
C SER A 90 10.57 -26.52 -11.71
N VAL A 91 9.25 -26.34 -11.70
CA VAL A 91 8.54 -25.56 -10.68
C VAL A 91 7.20 -26.23 -10.42
N CYS A 92 6.94 -26.57 -9.16
CA CYS A 92 5.63 -27.07 -8.73
C CYS A 92 4.60 -25.93 -8.59
N GLN A 93 3.32 -26.27 -8.66
CA GLN A 93 2.23 -25.35 -8.39
C GLN A 93 2.27 -24.86 -6.93
N GLU A 94 1.66 -23.70 -6.65
CA GLU A 94 1.55 -23.18 -5.29
C GLU A 94 0.93 -24.21 -4.33
N GLY A 95 1.51 -24.35 -3.14
CA GLY A 95 1.14 -25.38 -2.16
C GLY A 95 1.77 -26.75 -2.41
N TYR A 96 2.73 -26.87 -3.33
CA TYR A 96 3.51 -28.08 -3.59
C TYR A 96 5.02 -27.78 -3.65
N TYR A 97 5.83 -28.74 -3.22
CA TYR A 97 7.29 -28.72 -3.32
C TYR A 97 7.79 -29.90 -4.15
N GLU A 98 8.94 -29.76 -4.79
CA GLU A 98 9.58 -30.83 -5.55
C GLU A 98 10.37 -31.75 -4.60
N ASP A 99 10.13 -33.06 -4.67
CA ASP A 99 10.92 -34.06 -3.94
C ASP A 99 12.20 -34.46 -4.70
N ASP A 100 13.07 -35.25 -4.06
CA ASP A 100 14.33 -35.73 -4.65
C ASP A 100 14.17 -36.57 -5.93
N LYS A 101 12.93 -36.95 -6.27
CA LYS A 101 12.59 -37.73 -7.47
C LYS A 101 11.99 -36.86 -8.57
N GLY A 102 11.92 -35.54 -8.38
CA GLY A 102 11.33 -34.59 -9.31
C GLY A 102 9.80 -34.61 -9.36
N ALA A 103 9.16 -35.13 -8.30
CA ALA A 103 7.71 -35.16 -8.18
C ALA A 103 7.20 -34.06 -7.23
N CYS A 104 6.09 -33.43 -7.59
CA CYS A 104 5.47 -32.38 -6.78
C CYS A 104 4.61 -32.95 -5.66
N GLN A 105 5.10 -32.84 -4.43
CA GLN A 105 4.44 -33.27 -3.20
C GLN A 105 3.73 -32.10 -2.53
N LYS A 106 2.58 -32.37 -1.92
CA LYS A 106 1.78 -31.33 -1.27
C LYS A 106 2.48 -30.83 -0.01
N CYS A 107 2.41 -29.52 0.24
CA CYS A 107 2.79 -28.95 1.53
C CYS A 107 1.90 -29.48 2.66
N ASP A 108 2.46 -29.49 3.86
CA ASP A 108 1.71 -29.73 5.08
C ASP A 108 0.66 -28.62 5.27
N GLN A 109 -0.47 -28.95 5.90
CA GLN A 109 -1.57 -28.00 6.11
C GLN A 109 -1.18 -26.81 7.00
N THR A 110 -0.09 -26.91 7.74
CA THR A 110 0.46 -25.82 8.55
C THR A 110 1.11 -24.72 7.69
N CYS A 111 1.45 -24.99 6.43
CA CYS A 111 2.06 -24.03 5.49
C CYS A 111 1.08 -23.61 4.39
N ALA A 112 1.20 -22.38 3.89
CA ALA A 112 0.57 -21.98 2.63
C ALA A 112 1.43 -22.38 1.43
N THR A 113 2.74 -22.16 1.53
CA THR A 113 3.76 -22.69 0.61
C THR A 113 4.92 -23.26 1.40
N CYS A 114 5.66 -24.20 0.81
CA CYS A 114 6.78 -24.90 1.43
C CYS A 114 7.89 -25.14 0.41
N GLU A 115 9.08 -25.50 0.89
CA GLU A 115 10.21 -25.89 0.05
C GLU A 115 10.92 -27.11 0.64
N ASN A 116 11.49 -27.97 -0.19
CA ASN A 116 12.33 -29.13 0.18
C ASN A 116 11.65 -30.24 1.04
N ALA A 117 10.70 -29.89 1.92
CA ALA A 117 9.90 -30.79 2.72
C ALA A 117 8.53 -30.18 2.99
N ALA A 118 7.52 -31.03 3.23
CA ALA A 118 6.13 -30.60 3.40
C ALA A 118 5.95 -29.56 4.53
N ASN A 119 6.73 -29.64 5.60
CA ASN A 119 6.64 -28.81 6.79
C ASN A 119 7.70 -27.69 6.88
N THR A 120 8.51 -27.51 5.84
CA THR A 120 9.48 -26.40 5.76
C THR A 120 8.79 -25.24 5.04
N CYS A 121 8.06 -24.42 5.79
CA CYS A 121 7.21 -23.38 5.21
C CYS A 121 8.04 -22.24 4.61
N THR A 122 7.57 -21.71 3.49
CA THR A 122 8.08 -20.47 2.87
C THR A 122 7.06 -19.33 2.90
N SER A 123 5.80 -19.66 3.19
CA SER A 123 4.75 -18.70 3.52
C SER A 123 3.69 -19.38 4.38
N CYS A 124 2.91 -18.56 5.08
CA CYS A 124 1.95 -19.03 6.08
C CYS A 124 0.51 -18.79 5.66
N PRO A 125 -0.43 -19.63 6.15
CA PRO A 125 -1.85 -19.34 6.04
C PRO A 125 -2.19 -17.97 6.64
N GLU A 126 -3.30 -17.39 6.19
CA GLU A 126 -3.77 -16.09 6.67
C GLU A 126 -3.86 -16.04 8.21
N GLY A 127 -3.39 -14.94 8.79
CA GLY A 127 -3.34 -14.73 10.24
C GLY A 127 -2.08 -15.28 10.93
N LYS A 128 -1.26 -16.09 10.25
CA LYS A 128 0.01 -16.62 10.78
C LYS A 128 1.23 -15.94 10.15
N TYR A 129 2.37 -16.06 10.85
CA TYR A 129 3.62 -15.39 10.51
C TYR A 129 4.75 -16.41 10.37
N LEU A 130 5.55 -16.24 9.32
CA LEU A 130 6.71 -17.09 9.10
C LEU A 130 7.85 -16.74 10.06
N LYS A 131 8.34 -17.73 10.80
CA LYS A 131 9.50 -17.64 11.70
C LYS A 131 10.36 -18.89 11.53
N ASP A 132 11.59 -18.74 11.05
CA ASP A 132 12.54 -19.84 10.88
C ASP A 132 11.96 -21.06 10.13
N SER A 133 11.23 -20.80 9.03
CA SER A 133 10.51 -21.81 8.22
C SER A 133 9.30 -22.49 8.89
N GLN A 134 8.81 -21.94 10.00
CA GLN A 134 7.59 -22.39 10.68
C GLN A 134 6.55 -21.28 10.74
N CYS A 135 5.27 -21.66 10.70
CA CYS A 135 4.17 -20.72 10.82
C CYS A 135 3.70 -20.62 12.26
N VAL A 136 3.83 -19.42 12.82
CA VAL A 136 3.53 -19.11 14.22
C VAL A 136 2.44 -18.05 14.34
N GLU A 137 1.79 -17.97 15.49
CA GLU A 137 0.82 -16.94 15.81
C GLU A 137 1.50 -15.60 16.10
N ALA A 138 0.77 -14.48 15.96
CA ALA A 138 1.32 -13.13 16.14
C ALA A 138 2.02 -12.92 17.50
N ASN A 139 1.47 -13.50 18.57
CA ASN A 139 2.02 -13.42 19.93
C ASN A 139 3.34 -14.18 20.13
N GLN A 140 3.80 -14.93 19.11
CA GLN A 140 5.09 -15.63 19.11
C GLN A 140 6.18 -14.85 18.37
N CYS A 141 5.80 -13.74 17.71
CA CYS A 141 6.71 -12.74 17.16
C CYS A 141 6.90 -11.58 18.17
N THR A 142 7.31 -11.84 19.41
CA THR A 142 7.48 -10.81 20.44
C THR A 142 8.92 -10.66 20.89
N GLY A 143 9.24 -9.57 21.59
CA GLY A 143 10.58 -9.30 22.12
C GLY A 143 11.47 -8.70 21.05
N THR A 144 12.49 -9.42 20.59
CA THR A 144 13.42 -8.99 19.53
C THR A 144 12.84 -9.11 18.12
N ASN A 145 11.60 -9.55 18.00
CA ASN A 145 10.86 -9.67 16.74
C ASN A 145 9.46 -9.07 16.88
N TYR A 146 8.83 -8.79 15.75
CA TYR A 146 7.45 -8.31 15.65
C TYR A 146 6.71 -9.04 14.49
N PRO A 147 5.38 -9.17 14.57
CA PRO A 147 4.59 -9.74 13.47
C PRO A 147 4.37 -8.66 12.41
N ASP A 148 5.07 -8.74 11.29
CA ASP A 148 4.88 -7.77 10.20
C ASP A 148 3.62 -8.09 9.41
N LYS A 149 2.60 -7.23 9.59
CA LYS A 149 1.37 -7.09 8.80
C LYS A 149 1.58 -7.39 7.32
N GLN A 150 2.48 -6.59 6.77
CA GLN A 150 2.75 -6.51 5.34
C GLN A 150 3.40 -7.78 4.85
N SER A 151 4.38 -8.30 5.59
CA SER A 151 5.07 -9.50 5.16
C SER A 151 4.44 -10.82 5.58
N GLY A 152 3.56 -10.87 6.58
CA GLY A 152 3.21 -12.15 7.18
C GLY A 152 4.45 -12.93 7.65
N GLU A 153 5.50 -12.22 8.11
CA GLU A 153 6.73 -12.80 8.64
C GLU A 153 7.01 -12.21 10.03
N CYS A 154 7.65 -12.97 10.91
CA CYS A 154 8.21 -12.42 12.14
C CYS A 154 9.53 -11.71 11.80
N LYS A 155 9.51 -10.39 11.71
CA LYS A 155 10.72 -9.60 11.39
C LYS A 155 11.46 -9.18 12.65
N ALA A 156 12.76 -8.96 12.51
CA ALA A 156 13.62 -8.57 13.62
C ALA A 156 13.48 -7.08 13.94
N CYS A 157 13.43 -6.73 15.22
CA CYS A 157 13.38 -5.34 15.67
C CYS A 157 14.66 -4.55 15.33
N SER A 158 15.77 -5.25 15.08
CA SER A 158 17.02 -4.66 14.63
C SER A 158 16.96 -4.00 13.25
N GLU A 159 15.87 -4.18 12.49
CA GLU A 159 15.58 -3.37 11.29
C GLU A 159 15.44 -1.88 11.63
N ILE A 160 14.99 -1.56 12.86
CA ILE A 160 15.10 -0.23 13.42
C ILE A 160 16.48 -0.09 14.07
N ALA A 161 17.31 0.80 13.52
CA ALA A 161 18.67 1.01 14.01
C ALA A 161 18.70 1.28 15.53
N GLY A 162 19.46 0.46 16.26
CA GLY A 162 19.62 0.59 17.71
C GLY A 162 18.43 0.10 18.55
N CYS A 163 17.41 -0.51 17.94
CA CYS A 163 16.25 -1.04 18.65
C CYS A 163 16.48 -2.47 19.15
N ASN A 164 16.08 -2.74 20.40
CA ASN A 164 16.15 -4.06 21.03
C ASN A 164 14.81 -4.79 20.98
N THR A 165 13.73 -4.12 21.40
CA THR A 165 12.37 -4.65 21.29
C THR A 165 11.44 -3.68 20.59
N CYS A 166 10.45 -4.20 19.88
CA CYS A 166 9.56 -3.42 19.03
C CYS A 166 8.18 -4.07 18.95
N VAL A 167 7.21 -3.31 18.48
CA VAL A 167 5.84 -3.76 18.21
C VAL A 167 5.38 -3.23 16.86
N TYR A 168 4.45 -3.95 16.21
CA TYR A 168 3.82 -3.45 14.99
C TYR A 168 2.81 -2.35 15.33
N ASN A 169 2.85 -1.24 14.59
CA ASN A 169 1.89 -0.16 14.70
C ASN A 169 1.00 -0.15 13.46
N ASP A 170 -0.30 -0.43 13.65
CA ASP A 170 -1.27 -0.50 12.57
C ASP A 170 -1.51 0.84 11.84
N ASN A 171 -1.38 1.96 12.56
CA ASN A 171 -1.58 3.29 11.97
C ASN A 171 -0.41 3.67 11.03
N LEU A 172 0.80 3.23 11.37
CA LEU A 172 2.01 3.50 10.58
C LEU A 172 2.32 2.39 9.56
N GLY A 173 1.65 1.23 9.69
CA GLY A 173 1.89 0.06 8.86
C GLY A 173 3.26 -0.58 9.06
N GLY A 174 3.95 -0.33 10.18
CA GLY A 174 5.32 -0.78 10.39
C GLY A 174 5.72 -0.91 11.86
N PRO A 175 6.95 -1.38 12.15
CA PRO A 175 7.40 -1.51 13.53
C PRO A 175 7.69 -0.15 14.16
N ILE A 176 7.40 -0.03 15.45
CA ILE A 176 7.88 1.07 16.30
C ILE A 176 8.72 0.50 17.43
N CYS A 177 9.79 1.20 17.78
CA CYS A 177 10.66 0.75 18.85
C CYS A 177 10.01 0.91 20.23
N SER A 178 10.14 -0.13 21.05
CA SER A 178 9.66 -0.15 22.44
C SER A 178 10.80 0.00 23.44
N THR A 179 11.96 -0.62 23.17
CA THR A 179 13.18 -0.43 23.96
C THR A 179 14.40 -0.40 23.07
N CYS A 180 15.38 0.43 23.43
CA CYS A 180 16.62 0.56 22.68
C CYS A 180 17.74 -0.32 23.26
N SER A 181 18.68 -0.70 22.40
CA SER A 181 19.89 -1.41 22.78
C SER A 181 20.90 -0.46 23.43
N GLY A 182 21.61 -0.95 24.46
CA GLY A 182 22.65 -0.17 25.13
C GLY A 182 22.09 1.02 25.92
N SER A 183 22.75 2.18 25.80
CA SER A 183 22.38 3.44 26.47
C SER A 183 21.55 4.37 25.61
N ASN A 184 20.95 3.87 24.52
CA ASN A 184 20.10 4.68 23.65
C ASN A 184 18.72 4.88 24.28
N MET A 185 18.10 6.02 23.96
CA MET A 185 16.80 6.43 24.45
C MET A 185 15.75 6.25 23.36
N VAL A 186 14.53 5.86 23.75
CA VAL A 186 13.40 5.81 22.82
C VAL A 186 12.94 7.24 22.55
N LYS A 187 12.95 7.66 21.28
CA LYS A 187 12.43 8.96 20.83
C LYS A 187 11.12 8.74 20.10
N ARG A 188 10.04 9.35 20.59
CA ARG A 188 8.69 9.24 20.03
C ARG A 188 8.26 10.55 19.40
N GLU A 189 8.05 10.55 18.09
CA GLU A 189 7.55 11.73 17.38
C GLU A 189 6.03 11.88 17.55
N ILE A 190 5.49 13.02 17.12
CA ILE A 190 4.07 13.35 17.26
C ILE A 190 3.13 12.43 16.45
N ASP A 191 3.65 11.82 15.38
CA ASP A 191 2.94 10.86 14.54
C ASP A 191 2.92 9.44 15.15
N GLY A 192 3.54 9.25 16.31
CA GLY A 192 3.64 7.96 16.99
C GLY A 192 4.81 7.08 16.52
N THR A 193 5.61 7.53 15.56
CA THR A 193 6.86 6.84 15.19
C THR A 193 7.81 6.82 16.40
N ALA A 194 8.49 5.69 16.61
CA ALA A 194 9.41 5.53 17.72
C ALA A 194 10.74 4.92 17.26
N THR A 195 11.83 5.64 17.53
CA THR A 195 13.18 5.29 17.12
C THR A 195 14.14 5.32 18.31
N CYS A 196 15.39 4.94 18.08
CA CYS A 196 16.44 4.97 19.10
C CYS A 196 17.47 6.04 18.76
N VAL A 197 17.80 6.86 19.76
CA VAL A 197 18.78 7.94 19.65
C VAL A 197 19.69 7.94 20.86
N ALA A 198 20.89 8.52 20.74
CA ALA A 198 21.77 8.68 21.89
C ALA A 198 21.18 9.71 22.88
N GLU A 199 21.51 9.59 24.17
CA GLU A 199 21.07 10.52 25.22
C GLU A 199 21.39 11.99 24.88
N ALA A 200 22.56 12.24 24.28
CA ALA A 200 22.99 13.57 23.87
C ALA A 200 22.12 14.20 22.75
N GLN A 201 21.20 13.44 22.15
CA GLN A 201 20.25 13.96 21.16
C GLN A 201 18.92 14.39 21.80
N CYS A 202 18.72 14.11 23.09
CA CYS A 202 17.62 14.69 23.85
C CYS A 202 18.03 16.07 24.41
N ALA A 203 17.05 16.95 24.57
CA ALA A 203 17.22 18.25 25.21
C ALA A 203 17.57 18.09 26.70
N VAL A 204 18.63 18.78 27.11
CA VAL A 204 19.20 18.80 28.45
C VAL A 204 19.64 20.24 28.80
N ALA A 205 20.31 20.43 29.93
CA ALA A 205 20.74 21.76 30.38
C ALA A 205 21.61 22.50 29.36
N SER A 206 22.51 21.79 28.68
CA SER A 206 23.45 22.39 27.73
C SER A 206 23.01 22.31 26.27
N GLN A 207 21.85 21.70 25.97
CA GLN A 207 21.40 21.47 24.60
C GLN A 207 19.88 21.59 24.48
N PRO A 208 19.35 22.58 23.73
CA PRO A 208 17.94 22.63 23.40
C PRO A 208 17.59 21.57 22.34
N GLY A 209 16.33 21.16 22.30
CA GLY A 209 15.86 20.18 21.32
C GLY A 209 14.34 20.09 21.28
N THR A 210 13.80 19.25 20.40
CA THR A 210 12.34 19.03 20.28
C THR A 210 11.79 18.00 21.26
N HIS A 211 12.69 17.23 21.88
CA HIS A 211 12.35 16.23 22.88
C HIS A 211 13.32 16.36 24.05
N PHE A 212 12.85 16.34 25.28
CA PHE A 212 13.70 16.38 26.47
C PHE A 212 13.99 15.00 27.01
N LEU A 213 15.12 14.85 27.69
CA LEU A 213 15.50 13.60 28.33
C LEU A 213 14.61 13.32 29.55
N ASN A 214 13.94 12.17 29.56
CA ASN A 214 13.30 11.61 30.75
C ASN A 214 14.07 10.34 31.15
N LYS A 215 14.83 10.42 32.25
CA LYS A 215 15.66 9.32 32.76
C LYS A 215 14.83 8.22 33.41
N ASP A 216 13.65 8.55 33.95
CA ASP A 216 12.77 7.57 34.60
C ASP A 216 12.10 6.64 33.57
N ASN A 217 11.92 7.12 32.34
CA ASN A 217 11.28 6.39 31.25
C ASN A 217 12.26 5.98 30.13
N ASN A 218 13.57 6.16 30.33
CA ASN A 218 14.63 5.90 29.34
C ASN A 218 14.28 6.42 27.92
N GLY A 219 13.79 7.67 27.84
CA GLY A 219 13.21 8.20 26.60
C GLY A 219 13.52 9.67 26.36
N CYS A 220 13.56 10.06 25.08
CA CYS A 220 13.40 11.46 24.68
C CYS A 220 11.91 11.72 24.48
N ILE A 221 11.31 12.55 25.33
CA ILE A 221 9.88 12.86 25.33
C ILE A 221 9.65 14.20 24.66
N LEU A 222 8.63 14.33 23.80
CA LEU A 222 8.27 15.59 23.12
C LEU A 222 8.16 16.74 24.11
N CYS A 223 8.76 17.90 23.78
CA CYS A 223 8.65 19.12 24.59
C CYS A 223 7.19 19.57 24.81
N SER A 224 6.28 19.21 23.90
CA SER A 224 4.85 19.49 23.98
C SER A 224 4.08 18.56 24.92
N ASN A 225 4.68 17.48 25.41
CA ASN A 225 4.02 16.53 26.28
C ASN A 225 3.91 17.09 27.70
N ALA A 226 2.71 17.50 28.09
CA ALA A 226 2.40 18.05 29.41
C ALA A 226 1.65 17.06 30.31
N ASP A 227 1.56 15.79 29.92
CA ASP A 227 0.76 14.76 30.62
C ASP A 227 1.45 14.27 31.90
N ASP A 228 2.79 14.21 31.90
CA ASP A 228 3.57 13.89 33.08
C ASP A 228 3.74 15.14 33.95
N THR A 229 3.15 15.17 35.14
CA THR A 229 3.25 16.30 36.07
C THR A 229 4.38 16.16 37.08
N THR A 230 5.22 15.13 36.96
CA THR A 230 6.37 14.95 37.85
C THR A 230 7.46 15.98 37.55
N GLN A 231 8.10 16.48 38.61
CA GLN A 231 9.12 17.51 38.48
C GLN A 231 10.33 16.98 37.68
N GLY A 232 10.73 17.72 36.65
CA GLY A 232 11.79 17.33 35.71
C GLY A 232 11.31 16.57 34.48
N ASN A 233 10.05 16.12 34.45
CA ASN A 233 9.47 15.36 33.34
C ASN A 233 8.24 16.04 32.70
N GLN A 234 7.80 17.18 33.24
CA GLN A 234 6.69 17.94 32.67
C GLN A 234 7.13 18.84 31.51
N GLY A 235 6.55 18.61 30.34
CA GLY A 235 6.66 19.52 29.21
C GLY A 235 5.65 20.65 29.21
N VAL A 236 5.72 21.48 28.17
CA VAL A 236 4.87 22.67 28.02
C VAL A 236 3.98 22.46 26.81
N ALA A 237 2.67 22.47 27.01
CA ALA A 237 1.71 22.31 25.91
C ALA A 237 2.04 23.23 24.73
N ASN A 238 2.00 22.67 23.52
CA ASN A 238 2.32 23.36 22.26
C ASN A 238 3.76 23.89 22.14
N CYS A 239 4.70 23.37 22.93
CA CYS A 239 6.11 23.69 22.81
C CYS A 239 6.80 22.85 21.72
N LYS A 240 7.50 23.53 20.80
CA LYS A 240 8.26 22.89 19.70
C LYS A 240 9.66 22.51 20.14
N THR A 241 10.38 23.45 20.74
CA THR A 241 11.72 23.23 21.28
C THR A 241 11.78 23.68 22.71
N CYS A 242 12.49 22.92 23.53
CA CYS A 242 12.67 23.19 24.93
C CYS A 242 14.11 22.95 25.37
N GLN A 243 14.44 23.47 26.54
CA GLN A 243 15.72 23.28 27.20
C GLN A 243 15.48 23.10 28.70
N LYS A 244 16.18 22.14 29.32
CA LYS A 244 16.14 21.99 30.77
C LYS A 244 17.02 23.05 31.44
N ALA A 245 16.71 23.47 32.66
CA ALA A 245 17.63 24.31 33.45
C ALA A 245 18.75 23.49 34.09
N ALA A 246 18.40 22.28 34.55
CA ALA A 246 19.28 21.22 35.03
C ALA A 246 18.59 19.88 34.76
N ASP A 247 19.31 18.75 34.80
CA ASP A 247 18.75 17.41 34.51
C ASP A 247 17.44 17.11 35.28
N ASN A 248 17.36 17.57 36.53
CA ASN A 248 16.25 17.33 37.47
C ASN A 248 15.29 18.52 37.61
N GLN A 249 15.35 19.51 36.71
CA GLN A 249 14.45 20.66 36.73
C GLN A 249 13.51 20.66 35.53
N ASN A 250 12.36 21.32 35.70
CA ASN A 250 11.39 21.50 34.64
C ASN A 250 12.02 22.21 33.43
N LEU A 251 11.55 21.85 32.25
CA LEU A 251 12.00 22.46 31.02
C LEU A 251 11.38 23.84 30.82
N THR A 252 12.12 24.69 30.12
CA THR A 252 11.64 25.96 29.60
C THR A 252 11.39 25.81 28.12
N CYS A 253 10.24 26.28 27.64
CA CYS A 253 9.97 26.33 26.21
C CYS A 253 10.80 27.43 25.56
N SER A 254 11.60 27.08 24.55
CA SER A 254 12.44 28.02 23.80
C SER A 254 11.80 28.45 22.48
N ALA A 255 10.94 27.61 21.89
CA ALA A 255 10.09 27.99 20.75
C ALA A 255 8.79 27.19 20.77
N CYS A 256 7.69 27.85 20.39
CA CYS A 256 6.38 27.22 20.29
C CYS A 256 6.18 26.52 18.93
N LEU A 257 5.22 25.61 18.88
CA LEU A 257 4.78 25.00 17.62
C LEU A 257 4.21 26.06 16.67
N ASP A 258 4.24 25.75 15.38
CA ASP A 258 3.63 26.60 14.36
C ASP A 258 2.14 26.77 14.70
N GLY A 259 1.66 28.01 14.67
CA GLY A 259 0.33 28.37 15.17
C GLY A 259 0.31 28.92 16.59
N TYR A 260 1.47 29.01 17.27
CA TYR A 260 1.56 29.47 18.65
C TYR A 260 2.69 30.48 18.86
N PHE A 261 2.49 31.41 19.79
CA PHE A 261 3.50 32.34 20.28
C PHE A 261 3.77 32.12 21.77
N TYR A 262 4.99 32.42 22.21
CA TYR A 262 5.36 32.31 23.62
C TYR A 262 4.84 33.52 24.40
N ASP A 263 3.96 33.30 25.38
CA ASP A 263 3.49 34.34 26.29
C ASP A 263 4.33 34.35 27.56
N SER A 264 5.14 35.39 27.74
CA SER A 264 6.02 35.54 28.92
C SER A 264 5.25 35.78 30.21
N GLY A 265 4.00 36.25 30.14
CA GLY A 265 3.16 36.46 31.32
C GLY A 265 2.68 35.16 31.97
N SER A 266 2.42 34.11 31.16
CA SER A 266 2.00 32.80 31.65
C SER A 266 3.05 31.69 31.47
N SER A 267 4.19 31.98 30.84
CA SER A 267 5.24 31.01 30.49
C SER A 267 4.71 29.82 29.67
N THR A 268 3.76 30.07 28.76
CA THR A 268 3.11 29.04 27.94
C THR A 268 2.97 29.48 26.49
N CYS A 269 2.84 28.52 25.59
CA CYS A 269 2.53 28.77 24.18
C CYS A 269 1.02 29.00 23.98
N LYS A 270 0.65 30.19 23.50
CA LYS A 270 -0.74 30.60 23.20
C LYS A 270 -0.98 30.64 21.70
N ASN A 271 -2.22 30.39 21.28
CA ASN A 271 -2.60 30.37 19.87
C ASN A 271 -2.37 31.74 19.20
N CYS A 272 -1.81 31.71 18.00
CA CYS A 272 -1.92 32.79 17.03
C CYS A 272 -3.37 33.01 16.59
N ALA A 273 -3.61 34.07 15.82
CA ALA A 273 -4.87 34.23 15.09
C ALA A 273 -5.12 33.03 14.14
N ALA A 274 -6.37 32.83 13.76
CA ALA A 274 -6.78 31.71 12.91
C ALA A 274 -5.91 31.58 11.63
N ASN A 275 -5.46 30.35 11.36
CA ASN A 275 -4.62 29.98 10.21
C ASN A 275 -3.23 30.65 10.12
N CYS A 276 -2.84 31.42 11.14
CA CYS A 276 -1.51 32.00 11.22
C CYS A 276 -0.51 31.00 11.82
N ALA A 277 0.65 30.78 11.20
CA ALA A 277 1.72 29.92 11.69
C ALA A 277 2.72 30.65 12.60
N THR A 278 3.03 31.92 12.32
CA THR A 278 4.03 32.69 13.07
C THR A 278 3.48 34.05 13.43
N CYS A 279 3.45 34.36 14.72
CA CYS A 279 2.88 35.58 15.28
C CYS A 279 3.61 36.00 16.58
N THR A 280 3.37 37.22 17.04
CA THR A 280 3.82 37.70 18.37
C THR A 280 2.67 37.92 19.35
N SER A 281 1.43 37.79 18.88
CA SER A 281 0.21 37.86 19.69
C SER A 281 -0.93 37.06 19.03
N ASN A 282 -2.10 37.02 19.67
CA ASN A 282 -3.29 36.38 19.11
C ASN A 282 -4.00 37.22 18.01
N GLN A 283 -3.42 38.35 17.60
CA GLN A 283 -3.99 39.26 16.62
C GLN A 283 -3.40 39.02 15.22
N ILE A 284 -4.26 39.05 14.18
CA ILE A 284 -3.89 38.69 12.79
C ILE A 284 -2.91 39.70 12.16
N ASP A 285 -2.91 40.94 12.64
CA ASP A 285 -1.97 42.00 12.23
C ASP A 285 -0.51 41.66 12.61
N THR A 286 -0.30 40.89 13.68
CA THR A 286 1.02 40.37 14.08
C THR A 286 1.46 39.12 13.32
N CYS A 287 0.61 38.58 12.43
CA CYS A 287 0.95 37.41 11.63
C CYS A 287 2.01 37.75 10.57
N THR A 288 3.02 36.88 10.46
CA THR A 288 4.10 36.98 9.47
C THR A 288 4.18 35.80 8.52
N ALA A 289 3.59 34.65 8.89
CA ALA A 289 3.49 33.47 8.05
C ALA A 289 2.20 32.70 8.37
N CYS A 290 1.57 32.10 7.36
CA CYS A 290 0.36 31.29 7.53
C CYS A 290 0.68 29.80 7.61
N LEU A 291 -0.25 29.00 8.15
CA LEU A 291 -0.13 27.54 8.20
C LEU A 291 -0.04 26.95 6.79
N PRO A 292 0.58 25.76 6.61
CA PRO A 292 0.60 25.07 5.33
C PRO A 292 -0.79 24.98 4.69
N GLY A 293 -0.88 25.28 3.39
CA GLY A 293 -2.15 25.36 2.67
C GLY A 293 -2.85 26.72 2.73
N TYR A 294 -2.22 27.73 3.34
CA TYR A 294 -2.70 29.11 3.38
C TYR A 294 -1.62 30.09 2.94
N PHE A 295 -2.02 31.17 2.27
CA PHE A 295 -1.15 32.29 1.97
C PHE A 295 -1.53 33.53 2.78
N LEU A 296 -0.54 34.36 3.09
CA LEU A 296 -0.77 35.62 3.78
C LEU A 296 -1.22 36.68 2.76
N LYS A 297 -2.45 37.15 2.91
CA LYS A 297 -2.98 38.29 2.17
C LYS A 297 -2.71 39.57 2.97
N THR A 298 -2.07 40.54 2.32
CA THR A 298 -1.71 41.83 2.91
C THR A 298 -2.38 43.03 2.21
N ASP A 299 -3.27 42.78 1.25
CA ASP A 299 -3.92 43.84 0.48
C ASP A 299 -4.99 44.57 1.31
N GLY A 300 -4.82 45.89 1.50
CA GLY A 300 -5.75 46.74 2.25
C GLY A 300 -5.39 46.89 3.74
N SER A 301 -6.40 47.12 4.58
CA SER A 301 -6.21 47.41 6.01
C SER A 301 -6.19 46.18 6.94
N ASN A 302 -6.53 44.98 6.45
CA ASN A 302 -6.61 43.77 7.29
C ASN A 302 -5.77 42.64 6.69
N LYS A 303 -4.80 42.14 7.46
CA LYS A 303 -4.11 40.88 7.17
C LYS A 303 -5.07 39.71 7.31
N GLU A 304 -4.94 38.70 6.44
CA GLU A 304 -5.70 37.45 6.53
C GLU A 304 -4.85 36.28 6.01
N CYS A 305 -4.97 35.11 6.65
CA CYS A 305 -4.45 33.85 6.11
C CYS A 305 -5.55 33.13 5.32
N VAL A 306 -5.39 33.09 4.01
CA VAL A 306 -6.40 32.63 3.05
C VAL A 306 -6.03 31.24 2.52
N PRO A 307 -6.97 30.28 2.43
CA PRO A 307 -6.69 28.97 1.84
C PRO A 307 -6.18 29.09 0.40
N CYS A 308 -5.19 28.27 0.04
CA CYS A 308 -4.58 28.30 -1.29
C CYS A 308 -5.58 28.09 -2.44
N ASP A 309 -6.66 27.35 -2.21
CA ASP A 309 -7.70 27.05 -3.21
C ASP A 309 -8.91 27.97 -3.17
N ASN A 310 -8.89 29.03 -2.34
CA ASN A 310 -9.98 29.98 -2.27
C ASN A 310 -9.89 31.01 -3.41
N VAL A 311 -10.55 30.70 -4.53
CA VAL A 311 -10.59 31.55 -5.73
C VAL A 311 -11.15 32.95 -5.46
N ASP A 312 -12.17 33.07 -4.61
CA ASP A 312 -12.83 34.35 -4.31
C ASP A 312 -11.90 35.33 -3.60
N LYS A 313 -10.88 34.82 -2.90
CA LYS A 313 -9.92 35.62 -2.14
C LYS A 313 -8.54 35.71 -2.78
N GLY A 314 -8.39 35.27 -4.03
CA GLY A 314 -7.15 35.37 -4.81
C GLY A 314 -6.29 34.10 -4.82
N GLY A 315 -6.81 32.97 -4.33
CA GLY A 315 -6.22 31.64 -4.50
C GLY A 315 -6.54 31.01 -5.86
N ARG A 316 -6.17 29.74 -6.03
CA ARG A 316 -6.37 28.97 -7.28
C ARG A 316 -6.99 27.61 -7.00
N GLU A 317 -8.11 27.31 -7.66
CA GLU A 317 -8.81 26.03 -7.48
C GLU A 317 -7.84 24.84 -7.57
N GLY A 318 -8.00 23.88 -6.65
CA GLY A 318 -7.18 22.69 -6.62
C GLY A 318 -5.77 22.87 -6.06
N CYS A 319 -5.38 24.08 -5.65
CA CYS A 319 -4.08 24.32 -5.05
C CYS A 319 -4.00 23.80 -3.60
N SER A 320 -2.97 23.01 -3.27
CA SER A 320 -2.74 22.47 -1.93
C SER A 320 -1.61 23.19 -1.18
N ALA A 321 -0.64 23.73 -1.90
CA ALA A 321 0.44 24.52 -1.35
C ALA A 321 0.68 25.75 -2.23
N CYS A 322 0.88 26.91 -1.62
CA CYS A 322 1.00 28.17 -2.33
C CYS A 322 1.96 29.13 -1.62
N SER A 323 2.40 30.15 -2.33
CA SER A 323 3.12 31.30 -1.79
C SER A 323 2.50 32.59 -2.30
N ASN A 324 2.69 33.70 -1.57
CA ASN A 324 2.19 35.01 -1.97
C ASN A 324 3.26 36.09 -1.72
N ASN A 325 4.38 35.98 -2.43
CA ASN A 325 5.49 36.94 -2.36
C ASN A 325 6.30 36.97 -3.67
N PRO A 326 6.20 38.02 -4.51
CA PRO A 326 5.33 39.20 -4.38
C PRO A 326 3.90 38.95 -4.86
N THR A 327 3.64 37.87 -5.58
CA THR A 327 2.32 37.51 -6.14
C THR A 327 1.96 36.08 -5.77
N PHE A 328 0.66 35.75 -5.84
CA PHE A 328 0.18 34.40 -5.57
C PHE A 328 0.75 33.41 -6.59
N LYS A 329 1.33 32.32 -6.08
CA LYS A 329 1.78 31.16 -6.86
C LYS A 329 1.26 29.88 -6.22
N CYS A 330 0.79 28.96 -7.04
CA CYS A 330 0.45 27.63 -6.60
C CYS A 330 1.67 26.70 -6.76
N ALA A 331 2.22 26.23 -5.66
CA ALA A 331 3.41 25.36 -5.63
C ALA A 331 3.08 23.87 -5.72
N ASP A 332 1.87 23.47 -5.31
CA ASP A 332 1.42 22.08 -5.37
C ASP A 332 -0.10 21.99 -5.52
N CYS A 333 -0.59 20.90 -6.11
CA CYS A 333 -2.00 20.63 -6.31
C CYS A 333 -2.52 19.61 -5.27
N ARG A 334 -3.82 19.67 -4.97
CA ARG A 334 -4.50 18.68 -4.13
C ARG A 334 -4.41 17.30 -4.80
N ALA A 335 -4.55 16.25 -3.99
CA ALA A 335 -4.77 14.91 -4.53
C ALA A 335 -5.95 14.94 -5.52
N ASN A 336 -5.82 14.20 -6.63
CA ASN A 336 -6.74 14.17 -7.79
C ASN A 336 -6.69 15.38 -8.76
N TYR A 337 -5.72 16.27 -8.63
CA TYR A 337 -5.44 17.32 -9.61
C TYR A 337 -4.10 17.07 -10.31
N ARG A 338 -4.06 17.30 -11.61
CA ARG A 338 -2.85 17.28 -12.43
C ARG A 338 -2.19 18.65 -12.34
N LYS A 339 -0.90 18.66 -11.99
CA LYS A 339 -0.03 19.84 -12.08
C LYS A 339 0.25 20.17 -13.54
N GLN A 340 -0.05 21.39 -13.96
CA GLN A 340 0.35 21.95 -15.25
C GLN A 340 1.09 23.26 -15.00
N PRO A 341 2.26 23.51 -15.61
CA PRO A 341 2.94 24.80 -15.48
C PRO A 341 2.01 25.96 -15.86
N ASN A 342 1.99 27.00 -15.04
CA ASN A 342 1.23 28.21 -15.32
C ASN A 342 2.08 29.15 -16.19
N GLY A 343 1.87 29.10 -17.51
CA GLY A 343 2.73 29.80 -18.47
C GLY A 343 4.15 29.21 -18.50
N ASP A 344 5.16 30.07 -18.52
CA ASP A 344 6.57 29.67 -18.56
C ASP A 344 7.21 29.48 -17.16
N ALA A 345 6.42 29.60 -16.09
CA ALA A 345 6.91 29.48 -14.72
C ALA A 345 7.14 28.01 -14.32
N SER A 346 8.29 27.73 -13.71
CA SER A 346 8.65 26.39 -13.19
C SER A 346 8.18 26.13 -11.76
N ASP A 347 7.70 27.15 -11.06
CA ASP A 347 7.31 27.12 -9.64
C ASP A 347 5.87 27.59 -9.39
N ASP A 348 5.05 27.66 -10.43
CA ASP A 348 3.65 28.04 -10.36
C ASP A 348 2.80 27.12 -11.25
N TYR A 349 1.77 26.49 -10.69
CA TYR A 349 1.02 25.41 -11.35
C TYR A 349 -0.47 25.70 -11.44
N THR A 350 -1.05 25.57 -12.63
CA THR A 350 -2.49 25.41 -12.77
C THR A 350 -2.87 23.98 -12.41
N CYS A 351 -3.81 23.83 -11.49
CA CYS A 351 -4.29 22.55 -11.03
C CYS A 351 -5.58 22.22 -11.77
N THR A 352 -5.51 21.22 -12.64
CA THR A 352 -6.68 20.76 -13.41
C THR A 352 -7.15 19.44 -12.82
N LYS A 353 -8.44 19.29 -12.56
CA LYS A 353 -8.99 18.01 -12.07
C LYS A 353 -8.64 16.91 -13.06
N THR A 354 -8.06 15.82 -12.58
CA THR A 354 -7.58 14.73 -13.45
C THR A 354 -8.71 13.78 -13.87
N CYS A 355 -9.94 13.98 -13.39
CA CYS A 355 -11.11 13.14 -13.72
C CYS A 355 -11.70 13.41 -15.12
N GLU A 356 -10.89 13.88 -16.07
CA GLU A 356 -11.31 14.31 -17.41
C GLU A 356 -10.42 13.70 -18.52
N ASP A 357 -10.04 12.43 -18.37
CA ASP A 357 -9.70 11.64 -19.56
C ASP A 357 -10.92 10.83 -19.98
N ASP A 358 -11.56 11.29 -21.06
CA ASP A 358 -12.72 10.68 -21.69
C ASP A 358 -12.47 9.21 -22.10
N SER A 359 -11.21 8.80 -22.27
CA SER A 359 -10.84 7.42 -22.59
C SER A 359 -10.53 6.55 -21.36
N ALA A 360 -10.19 7.15 -20.21
CA ALA A 360 -9.73 6.41 -19.03
C ALA A 360 -10.78 6.22 -17.93
N CYS A 361 -11.81 7.07 -17.84
CA CYS A 361 -12.88 6.97 -16.83
C CYS A 361 -14.25 6.59 -17.42
N GLY A 362 -14.28 5.97 -18.60
CA GLY A 362 -15.54 5.50 -19.20
C GLY A 362 -16.38 6.56 -19.90
N GLY A 363 -15.77 7.67 -20.38
CA GLY A 363 -16.40 8.54 -21.37
C GLY A 363 -17.35 9.61 -20.85
N THR A 364 -17.34 9.94 -19.56
CA THR A 364 -18.08 11.11 -19.06
C THR A 364 -17.30 11.82 -17.95
N ALA A 365 -16.82 13.03 -18.27
CA ALA A 365 -16.17 13.94 -17.34
C ALA A 365 -17.02 14.15 -16.08
N GLY A 366 -16.38 14.11 -14.91
CA GLY A 366 -17.04 14.37 -13.61
C GLY A 366 -17.73 13.16 -12.96
N SER A 367 -17.61 11.96 -13.50
CA SER A 367 -18.23 10.74 -12.94
C SER A 367 -17.50 10.16 -11.72
N CYS A 368 -16.25 10.57 -11.44
CA CYS A 368 -15.39 10.01 -10.40
C CYS A 368 -14.91 11.03 -9.35
N LYS A 369 -14.88 10.64 -8.06
CA LYS A 369 -14.46 11.44 -6.89
C LYS A 369 -13.05 11.12 -6.36
N ALA A 370 -12.49 9.92 -6.62
CA ALA A 370 -11.18 9.51 -6.10
C ALA A 370 -10.47 8.49 -7.01
N ALA A 371 -9.14 8.61 -7.15
CA ALA A 371 -8.29 7.69 -7.89
C ALA A 371 -7.04 7.26 -7.08
N VAL A 372 -6.37 6.19 -7.51
CA VAL A 372 -5.19 5.62 -6.82
C VAL A 372 -3.90 5.98 -7.55
N LEU A 373 -2.93 6.51 -6.78
CA LEU A 373 -1.55 6.72 -7.22
C LEU A 373 -0.67 5.56 -6.72
N ASP A 374 0.38 5.22 -7.49
CA ASP A 374 1.46 4.40 -6.94
C ASP A 374 2.45 5.22 -6.09
N ASP A 375 3.44 4.51 -5.55
CA ASP A 375 4.54 5.03 -4.73
C ASP A 375 5.43 6.06 -5.44
N LYS A 376 5.24 6.26 -6.75
CA LYS A 376 5.97 7.22 -7.59
C LYS A 376 5.08 8.35 -8.09
N GLY A 377 3.83 8.45 -7.63
CA GLY A 377 2.87 9.45 -8.05
C GLY A 377 2.35 9.24 -9.47
N VAL A 378 2.49 8.03 -10.02
CA VAL A 378 1.95 7.65 -11.33
C VAL A 378 0.52 7.13 -11.17
N PHE A 379 -0.36 7.58 -12.06
CA PHE A 379 -1.78 7.27 -12.05
C PHE A 379 -2.02 5.83 -12.52
N HIS A 380 -2.79 5.06 -11.75
CA HIS A 380 -3.35 3.78 -12.18
C HIS A 380 -4.85 3.98 -12.35
N TYR A 381 -5.31 3.98 -13.60
CA TYR A 381 -6.63 4.36 -14.16
C TYR A 381 -7.88 3.77 -13.47
N TYR A 382 -8.11 4.10 -12.21
CA TYR A 382 -9.08 3.43 -11.36
C TYR A 382 -9.92 4.43 -10.56
N CYS A 383 -11.22 4.52 -10.88
CA CYS A 383 -12.18 5.23 -10.05
C CYS A 383 -12.57 4.39 -8.82
N SER A 384 -12.39 4.93 -7.63
CA SER A 384 -12.73 4.27 -6.36
C SER A 384 -13.95 4.85 -5.66
N GLN A 385 -14.50 5.95 -6.17
CA GLN A 385 -15.77 6.52 -5.71
C GLN A 385 -16.45 7.30 -6.83
N CYS A 386 -17.75 7.08 -7.04
CA CYS A 386 -18.54 7.77 -8.05
C CYS A 386 -19.10 9.12 -7.57
N ALA A 387 -19.19 10.07 -8.50
CA ALA A 387 -19.76 11.38 -8.27
C ALA A 387 -21.28 11.32 -8.07
N ASP A 388 -21.95 10.54 -8.90
CA ASP A 388 -23.33 10.14 -8.70
C ASP A 388 -23.40 9.01 -7.65
N ASN A 389 -24.15 9.24 -6.58
CA ASN A 389 -24.31 8.28 -5.49
C ASN A 389 -25.16 7.05 -5.89
N SER A 390 -25.84 7.11 -7.04
CA SER A 390 -26.57 5.99 -7.63
C SER A 390 -25.70 5.06 -8.49
N GLN A 391 -24.45 5.46 -8.77
CA GLN A 391 -23.48 4.70 -9.56
C GLN A 391 -22.45 3.98 -8.70
N TYR A 392 -21.76 3.00 -9.29
CA TYR A 392 -20.87 2.09 -8.59
C TYR A 392 -19.51 1.94 -9.29
N PRO A 393 -18.39 2.08 -8.57
CA PRO A 393 -17.04 1.98 -9.12
C PRO A 393 -16.65 0.52 -9.41
N ILE A 394 -16.97 0.02 -10.61
CA ILE A 394 -16.68 -1.34 -11.09
C ILE A 394 -15.65 -1.29 -12.23
N ASP A 395 -14.55 -2.00 -12.07
CA ASP A 395 -13.37 -1.99 -12.97
C ASP A 395 -12.74 -0.61 -13.13
N GLY A 396 -12.84 0.24 -12.11
CA GLY A 396 -12.36 1.62 -12.16
C GLY A 396 -13.28 2.57 -12.93
N ILE A 397 -14.52 2.16 -13.25
CA ILE A 397 -15.51 2.93 -14.00
C ILE A 397 -16.81 3.01 -13.19
N CYS A 398 -17.45 4.18 -13.19
CA CYS A 398 -18.76 4.36 -12.58
C CYS A 398 -19.87 3.78 -13.46
N LYS A 399 -20.51 2.71 -12.97
CA LYS A 399 -21.57 1.97 -13.67
C LYS A 399 -22.87 2.02 -12.88
N ASP A 400 -24.00 1.97 -13.57
CA ASP A 400 -25.33 1.95 -12.92
C ASP A 400 -25.69 0.58 -12.32
N ASP A 401 -24.92 -0.46 -12.63
CA ASP A 401 -25.09 -1.82 -12.10
C ASP A 401 -23.94 -2.21 -11.17
N LYS A 402 -24.29 -2.73 -9.99
CA LYS A 402 -23.37 -3.22 -8.96
C LYS A 402 -22.76 -4.59 -9.27
N ALA A 403 -23.19 -5.27 -10.34
CA ALA A 403 -22.65 -6.56 -10.78
C ALA A 403 -22.62 -7.65 -9.68
N GLY A 404 -23.64 -7.63 -8.80
CA GLY A 404 -23.77 -8.55 -7.67
C GLY A 404 -22.90 -8.21 -6.44
N ASN A 405 -22.23 -7.06 -6.43
CA ASN A 405 -21.43 -6.60 -5.30
C ASN A 405 -22.23 -5.71 -4.34
N THR A 406 -21.66 -5.43 -3.15
CA THR A 406 -22.28 -4.55 -2.16
C THR A 406 -21.68 -3.16 -2.27
N CYS A 407 -22.49 -2.21 -2.74
CA CYS A 407 -22.10 -0.81 -2.90
C CYS A 407 -23.21 0.12 -2.39
N LYS A 408 -22.80 1.28 -1.87
CA LYS A 408 -23.66 2.32 -1.31
C LYS A 408 -22.99 3.68 -1.47
N ASP A 409 -23.77 4.72 -1.80
CA ASP A 409 -23.34 6.12 -1.86
C ASP A 409 -22.09 6.36 -2.74
N GLY A 410 -22.07 5.73 -3.92
CA GLY A 410 -20.96 5.86 -4.86
C GLY A 410 -19.72 5.04 -4.52
N VAL A 411 -19.74 4.19 -3.49
CA VAL A 411 -18.60 3.38 -3.03
C VAL A 411 -19.01 1.93 -2.84
N CYS A 412 -18.12 0.99 -3.10
CA CYS A 412 -18.30 -0.43 -2.82
C CYS A 412 -17.66 -0.82 -1.48
N THR A 413 -18.38 -1.60 -0.69
CA THR A 413 -17.98 -1.99 0.67
C THR A 413 -17.68 -3.48 0.78
N SER A 414 -18.14 -4.30 -0.17
CA SER A 414 -17.74 -5.71 -0.28
C SER A 414 -17.92 -6.21 -1.71
N CYS A 415 -17.21 -7.30 -2.04
CA CYS A 415 -17.18 -7.89 -3.37
C CYS A 415 -17.80 -9.29 -3.42
N THR A 416 -18.32 -9.68 -4.58
CA THR A 416 -18.75 -11.06 -4.88
C THR A 416 -17.61 -11.87 -5.52
N THR A 417 -17.80 -13.18 -5.66
CA THR A 417 -16.80 -14.07 -6.25
C THR A 417 -16.38 -13.59 -7.65
N GLY A 418 -15.07 -13.49 -7.88
CA GLY A 418 -14.50 -13.01 -9.15
C GLY A 418 -14.18 -11.51 -9.17
N TYR A 419 -14.42 -10.79 -8.08
CA TYR A 419 -14.00 -9.41 -7.85
C TYR A 419 -13.08 -9.30 -6.63
N PHE A 420 -12.31 -8.23 -6.54
CA PHE A 420 -11.66 -7.81 -5.30
C PHE A 420 -11.96 -6.35 -4.99
N LEU A 421 -12.03 -6.02 -3.70
CA LEU A 421 -12.29 -4.68 -3.21
C LEU A 421 -10.96 -3.95 -2.99
N TYR A 422 -10.84 -2.74 -3.54
CA TYR A 422 -9.66 -1.92 -3.37
C TYR A 422 -10.05 -0.45 -3.22
N MET A 423 -9.74 0.13 -2.05
CA MET A 423 -9.96 1.56 -1.73
C MET A 423 -11.37 2.09 -2.06
N GLY A 424 -12.40 1.24 -1.97
CA GLY A 424 -13.79 1.61 -2.23
C GLY A 424 -14.31 1.28 -3.63
N GLY A 425 -13.47 0.81 -4.56
CA GLY A 425 -13.91 0.27 -5.85
C GLY A 425 -13.78 -1.25 -5.94
N LEU A 426 -14.23 -1.81 -7.06
CA LEU A 426 -14.15 -3.25 -7.34
C LEU A 426 -13.47 -3.54 -8.66
N LEU A 427 -12.63 -4.57 -8.71
CA LEU A 427 -11.90 -4.98 -9.91
C LEU A 427 -12.15 -6.46 -10.20
N GLN A 428 -12.54 -6.80 -11.43
CA GLN A 428 -12.78 -8.17 -11.85
C GLN A 428 -11.46 -8.93 -12.10
N TYR A 429 -11.37 -10.18 -11.64
CA TYR A 429 -10.17 -11.03 -11.75
C TYR A 429 -9.64 -11.23 -13.18
N ARG A 430 -10.52 -11.06 -14.20
CA ARG A 430 -10.20 -11.29 -15.63
C ARG A 430 -9.76 -10.05 -16.40
N GLN A 431 -9.81 -8.86 -15.81
CA GLN A 431 -9.31 -7.61 -16.38
C GLN A 431 -8.09 -7.18 -15.57
N ARG A 432 -6.93 -7.80 -15.80
CA ARG A 432 -5.67 -7.22 -15.31
C ARG A 432 -5.38 -5.99 -16.18
N PRO A 433 -5.20 -4.78 -15.62
CA PRO A 433 -4.25 -3.86 -16.21
C PRO A 433 -2.91 -4.59 -16.22
N ARG A 434 -2.25 -4.57 -17.38
CA ARG A 434 -0.93 -5.18 -17.63
C ARG A 434 -0.04 -5.05 -16.40
N GLN A 435 0.44 -6.18 -15.88
CA GLN A 435 1.62 -6.13 -15.02
C GLN A 435 2.80 -5.66 -15.88
N PRO A 436 3.52 -4.60 -15.49
CA PRO A 436 4.91 -4.52 -15.87
C PRO A 436 5.65 -5.61 -15.10
N HIS A 437 6.54 -6.33 -15.78
CA HIS A 437 7.55 -7.15 -15.14
C HIS A 437 8.23 -6.35 -14.02
N VAL A 438 7.95 -6.69 -12.76
CA VAL A 438 8.77 -6.26 -11.62
C VAL A 438 9.02 -7.48 -10.76
N HIS A 439 10.30 -7.82 -10.65
CA HIS A 439 10.85 -8.79 -9.71
C HIS A 439 10.29 -8.56 -8.30
N ARG A 440 9.96 -9.67 -7.62
CA ARG A 440 9.99 -9.91 -6.17
C ARG A 440 9.77 -8.72 -5.22
N ARG A 441 8.77 -8.91 -4.34
CA ARG A 441 8.60 -8.32 -3.00
C ARG A 441 8.17 -6.84 -2.95
N SER A 442 6.87 -6.62 -3.13
CA SER A 442 6.15 -5.56 -2.42
C SER A 442 4.76 -6.10 -2.12
N LYS A 443 4.47 -6.34 -0.84
CA LYS A 443 3.18 -6.88 -0.41
C LYS A 443 2.13 -5.77 -0.46
N TRP A 444 1.27 -5.84 -1.45
CA TRP A 444 -0.01 -5.14 -1.48
C TRP A 444 -1.00 -6.03 -0.71
N HIS A 445 -1.58 -5.52 0.38
CA HIS A 445 -2.66 -6.21 1.08
C HIS A 445 -3.92 -6.20 0.20
N MET A 446 -4.13 -7.28 -0.54
CA MET A 446 -5.32 -7.50 -1.37
C MET A 446 -6.22 -8.52 -0.66
N HIS A 447 -7.40 -8.11 -0.19
CA HIS A 447 -8.42 -9.04 0.32
C HIS A 447 -9.11 -9.74 -0.86
N CYS A 448 -8.72 -10.99 -1.11
CA CYS A 448 -9.38 -11.86 -2.09
C CYS A 448 -10.62 -12.51 -1.47
N CYS A 449 -11.82 -12.21 -1.98
CA CYS A 449 -13.02 -12.97 -1.62
C CYS A 449 -13.03 -14.33 -2.33
N SER A 450 -12.31 -15.29 -1.76
CA SER A 450 -12.49 -16.72 -2.05
C SER A 450 -13.74 -17.24 -1.34
N GLN A 451 -14.56 -18.03 -2.02
CA GLN A 451 -15.73 -18.68 -1.44
C GLN A 451 -15.31 -19.62 -0.30
N GLN A 452 -15.60 -19.25 0.95
CA GLN A 452 -16.06 -20.15 2.01
C GLN A 452 -16.40 -19.36 3.29
N GLN A 453 -17.70 -19.20 3.54
CA GLN A 453 -18.41 -19.44 4.81
C GLN A 453 -19.68 -18.57 4.87
N VAL A 454 -20.81 -19.18 4.51
CA VAL A 454 -22.12 -18.76 5.02
C VAL A 454 -22.13 -19.16 6.49
N LEU A 455 -21.92 -18.20 7.39
CA LEU A 455 -22.27 -18.38 8.80
C LEU A 455 -23.76 -18.03 8.95
N PRO A 456 -24.62 -18.95 9.43
CA PRO A 456 -26.00 -18.61 9.76
C PRO A 456 -25.99 -17.68 10.97
N GLY A 457 -26.72 -16.56 10.88
CA GLY A 457 -26.93 -15.65 12.00
C GLY A 457 -27.67 -16.35 13.15
N PRO A 458 -27.43 -15.94 14.41
CA PRO A 458 -28.14 -16.51 15.54
C PRO A 458 -29.63 -16.19 15.42
N GLY A 459 -30.44 -17.24 15.29
CA GLY A 459 -31.89 -17.15 15.39
C GLY A 459 -32.28 -16.66 16.79
N GLY A 460 -32.96 -15.52 16.83
CA GLY A 460 -33.73 -15.12 18.01
C GLY A 460 -34.95 -16.03 18.12
N ASN A 461 -35.02 -16.82 19.19
CA ASN A 461 -36.25 -17.45 19.62
C ASN A 461 -37.22 -16.36 20.11
N GLN A 462 -38.38 -16.31 19.49
CA GLN A 462 -39.61 -15.87 20.13
C GLN A 462 -40.20 -17.09 20.86
N ASP A 463 -40.34 -16.96 22.17
CA ASP A 463 -41.56 -17.27 22.94
C ASP A 463 -41.49 -16.52 24.28
#